data_AF-A0AAW2T6C8-F1
#
_entry.id   AF-A0AAW2T6C8-F1
#
_cell.length_a   1.000
_cell.length_b   1.000
_cell.length_c   1.000
_cell.angle_alpha   90.00
_cell.angle_beta   90.00
_cell.angle_gamma   90.00
#
_symmetry.space_group_name_H-M   'P 1'
#
loop_
_entity.id
_entity.type
_entity.pdbx_description
1 polymer ?
#
loop_
_entity_poly.entity_id
_entity_poly.type
_entity_poly.pdbx_seq_one_letter_code
_entity_poly.pdbx_strand_id
1 'polypeptide(L)'
;MEKSKRWPVFGPAPVTFLLVVIMLFADFFGEISFRLIDVTLNSIHGMQQFSSSQVEEEKPPQSPFARLVRGKDRRKLETTGFACDVAENSIVCLADHPVRIDTKNNITVYDSSSHRVQGETSVKPYALQKDKYLLQYITPVRILHSDNHPPVCQYNHEVPAVIFSSGISRNVFHEFNDILIPLFITTKHFQSRVLLILEDYDPSFVAKYSKIFSRMSIYEVMNPAANRSVHCFPGMILGLKYHDNLALNPSDIPGGYSIRDFRQFIGKHTA
;
A
#
# COMPACT_ATOMS: atom_id res chain seq x y z
N MET A 1 -83.10 11.39 -70.59
CA MET A 1 -81.96 12.33 -70.55
C MET A 1 -82.09 13.16 -69.29
N GLU A 2 -81.32 12.84 -68.24
CA GLU A 2 -81.01 13.82 -67.19
C GLU A 2 -79.81 13.32 -66.38
N LYS A 3 -78.74 14.11 -66.34
CA LYS A 3 -77.53 13.84 -65.54
C LYS A 3 -77.82 14.31 -64.11
N SER A 4 -77.73 13.41 -63.13
CA SER A 4 -77.77 13.77 -61.71
C SER A 4 -76.45 13.45 -61.03
N LYS A 5 -76.03 14.41 -60.20
CA LYS A 5 -74.69 14.69 -59.65
C LYS A 5 -74.10 13.54 -58.83
N ARG A 6 -72.82 13.24 -59.07
CA ARG A 6 -71.96 12.58 -58.08
C ARG A 6 -71.47 13.61 -57.07
N TRP A 7 -71.86 13.44 -55.80
CA TRP A 7 -71.11 14.00 -54.67
C TRP A 7 -70.05 12.95 -54.27
N PRO A 8 -68.81 13.32 -53.91
CA PRO A 8 -67.88 12.37 -53.33
C PRO A 8 -68.37 12.01 -51.94
N VAL A 9 -68.78 10.75 -51.76
CA VAL A 9 -68.91 10.14 -50.44
C VAL A 9 -67.48 9.92 -49.94
N PHE A 10 -67.00 10.81 -49.08
CA PHE A 10 -65.73 10.64 -48.37
C PHE A 10 -65.89 9.45 -47.42
N GLY A 11 -65.37 8.29 -47.82
CA GLY A 11 -65.19 7.13 -46.95
C GLY A 11 -64.22 7.45 -45.80
N PRO A 12 -64.19 6.63 -44.73
CA PRO A 12 -63.61 6.94 -43.41
C PRO A 12 -62.09 7.15 -43.35
N ALA A 13 -61.41 7.23 -44.48
CA ALA A 13 -59.98 7.44 -44.60
C ALA A 13 -59.41 8.75 -44.00
N PRO A 14 -60.12 9.90 -43.93
CA PRO A 14 -59.52 11.11 -43.38
C PRO A 14 -59.51 11.13 -41.84
N VAL A 15 -60.43 10.40 -41.19
CA VAL A 15 -60.53 10.38 -39.71
C VAL A 15 -59.45 9.48 -39.10
N THR A 16 -59.15 8.34 -39.73
CA THR A 16 -58.07 7.46 -39.27
C THR A 16 -56.71 8.11 -39.43
N PHE A 17 -56.47 8.86 -40.52
CA PHE A 17 -55.22 9.61 -40.70
C PHE A 17 -55.09 10.73 -39.66
N LEU A 18 -56.17 11.46 -39.36
CA LEU A 18 -56.15 12.51 -38.34
C LEU A 18 -55.86 11.93 -36.93
N LEU A 19 -56.44 10.78 -36.58
CA LEU A 19 -56.18 10.11 -35.30
C LEU A 19 -54.75 9.58 -35.20
N VAL A 20 -54.18 9.03 -36.28
CA VAL A 20 -52.77 8.59 -36.29
C VAL A 20 -51.83 9.79 -36.18
N VAL A 21 -52.12 10.91 -36.85
CA VAL A 21 -51.33 12.14 -36.70
C VAL A 21 -51.45 12.69 -35.28
N ILE A 22 -52.65 12.70 -34.67
CA ILE A 22 -52.82 13.13 -33.27
C ILE A 22 -52.07 12.20 -32.30
N MET A 23 -52.09 10.88 -32.51
CA MET A 23 -51.35 9.92 -31.66
C MET A 23 -49.82 10.11 -31.81
N LEU A 24 -49.32 10.28 -33.03
CA LEU A 24 -47.90 10.55 -33.27
C LEU A 24 -47.47 11.92 -32.71
N PHE A 25 -48.34 12.93 -32.75
CA PHE A 25 -48.10 14.23 -32.12
C PHE A 25 -48.14 14.11 -30.59
N ALA A 26 -49.05 13.32 -30.01
CA ALA A 26 -49.11 13.09 -28.56
C ALA A 26 -47.87 12.34 -28.04
N ASP A 27 -47.34 11.37 -28.79
CA ASP A 27 -46.08 10.68 -28.44
C ASP A 27 -44.87 11.61 -28.60
N PHE A 28 -44.83 12.45 -29.64
CA PHE A 28 -43.72 13.38 -29.87
C PHE A 28 -43.69 14.52 -28.85
N PHE A 29 -44.84 15.10 -28.50
CA PHE A 29 -44.94 16.11 -27.44
C PHE A 29 -44.86 15.49 -26.04
N GLY A 30 -45.27 14.22 -25.88
CA GLY A 30 -45.09 13.44 -24.66
C GLY A 30 -43.61 13.22 -24.34
N GLU A 31 -42.82 12.74 -25.31
CA GLU A 31 -41.36 12.58 -25.14
C GLU A 31 -40.64 13.91 -24.89
N ILE A 32 -41.03 15.00 -25.56
CA ILE A 32 -40.43 16.32 -25.33
C ILE A 32 -40.81 16.86 -23.94
N SER A 33 -42.06 16.68 -23.51
CA SER A 33 -42.51 17.07 -22.17
C SER A 33 -41.81 16.24 -21.10
N PHE A 34 -41.66 14.92 -21.27
CA PHE A 34 -40.92 14.07 -20.34
C PHE A 34 -39.43 14.43 -20.29
N ARG A 35 -38.77 14.69 -21.42
CA ARG A 35 -37.36 15.12 -21.42
C ARG A 35 -37.17 16.49 -20.80
N LEU A 36 -38.08 17.44 -21.03
CA LEU A 36 -37.98 18.77 -20.40
C LEU A 36 -38.30 18.69 -18.91
N ILE A 37 -39.26 17.85 -18.50
CA ILE A 37 -39.55 17.57 -17.08
C ILE A 37 -38.37 16.85 -16.43
N ASP A 38 -37.71 15.88 -17.06
CA ASP A 38 -36.52 15.21 -16.52
C ASP A 38 -35.31 16.15 -16.43
N VAL A 39 -35.10 17.01 -17.43
CA VAL A 39 -34.02 18.02 -17.39
C VAL A 39 -34.29 19.08 -16.32
N THR A 40 -35.55 19.47 -16.13
CA THR A 40 -35.94 20.43 -15.07
C THR A 40 -36.00 19.77 -13.69
N LEU A 41 -36.43 18.52 -13.54
CA LEU A 41 -36.36 17.75 -12.29
C LEU A 41 -34.92 17.47 -11.90
N ASN A 42 -34.05 17.12 -12.85
CA ASN A 42 -32.61 16.96 -12.58
C ASN A 42 -31.96 18.30 -12.21
N SER A 43 -32.40 19.42 -12.80
CA SER A 43 -31.94 20.76 -12.40
C SER A 43 -32.48 21.22 -11.04
N ILE A 44 -33.71 20.82 -10.67
CA ILE A 44 -34.33 21.17 -9.39
C ILE A 44 -33.82 20.26 -8.26
N HIS A 45 -33.60 18.96 -8.51
CA HIS A 45 -32.87 18.06 -7.58
C HIS A 45 -31.41 18.51 -7.39
N GLY A 46 -30.81 19.15 -8.41
CA GLY A 46 -29.48 19.75 -8.32
C GLY A 46 -29.39 21.03 -7.47
N MET A 47 -30.51 21.67 -7.10
CA MET A 47 -30.52 22.94 -6.36
C MET A 47 -31.08 22.86 -4.94
N GLN A 48 -31.52 21.70 -4.47
CA GLN A 48 -32.04 21.53 -3.10
C GLN A 48 -31.13 20.74 -2.16
N GLN A 49 -29.85 20.61 -2.51
CA GLN A 49 -28.82 20.04 -1.65
C GLN A 49 -27.76 21.10 -1.30
N PHE A 50 -28.22 22.25 -0.78
CA PHE A 50 -27.39 23.24 -0.13
C PHE A 50 -27.81 23.38 1.33
N SER A 51 -27.48 22.39 2.16
CA SER A 51 -27.26 22.55 3.59
C SER A 51 -26.73 21.25 4.19
N SER A 52 -25.68 21.37 4.99
CA SER A 52 -24.86 20.31 5.59
C SER A 52 -24.01 19.53 4.59
N SER A 53 -23.01 20.22 4.03
CA SER A 53 -21.71 19.58 3.80
C SER A 53 -21.24 18.99 5.14
N GLN A 54 -21.58 17.73 5.40
CA GLN A 54 -20.71 16.93 6.22
C GLN A 54 -19.42 16.85 5.42
N VAL A 55 -18.43 17.59 5.89
CA VAL A 55 -17.04 17.19 5.67
C VAL A 55 -17.01 15.76 6.14
N GLU A 56 -17.10 14.79 5.22
CA GLU A 56 -16.47 13.51 5.48
C GLU A 56 -15.03 13.90 5.79
N GLU A 57 -14.71 13.85 7.07
CA GLU A 57 -13.35 13.94 7.54
C GLU A 57 -12.64 12.78 6.84
N GLU A 58 -12.07 13.07 5.67
CA GLU A 58 -11.26 12.15 4.92
C GLU A 58 -10.19 11.72 5.90
N LYS A 59 -10.36 10.52 6.45
CA LYS A 59 -9.48 9.99 7.48
C LYS A 59 -8.07 10.20 6.93
N PRO A 60 -7.20 10.94 7.65
CA PRO A 60 -5.91 11.32 7.13
C PRO A 60 -5.26 10.09 6.52
N PRO A 61 -4.71 10.19 5.28
CA PRO A 61 -4.25 9.03 4.53
C PRO A 61 -3.44 8.15 5.47
N GLN A 62 -3.98 6.96 5.78
CA GLN A 62 -3.40 6.14 6.82
C GLN A 62 -1.96 5.86 6.41
N SER A 63 -1.03 6.28 7.27
CA SER A 63 0.38 6.05 7.07
C SER A 63 0.62 4.62 6.58
N PRO A 64 1.46 4.42 5.54
CA PRO A 64 1.74 3.08 5.04
C PRO A 64 2.27 2.15 6.14
N PHE A 65 2.92 2.72 7.17
CA PHE A 65 3.45 1.99 8.33
C PHE A 65 2.38 1.55 9.33
N ALA A 66 1.27 2.28 9.47
CA ALA A 66 0.27 2.07 10.54
C ALA A 66 -0.38 0.67 10.54
N ARG A 67 -0.41 0.00 9.39
CA ARG A 67 -0.97 -1.35 9.25
C ARG A 67 0.04 -2.48 9.48
N LEU A 68 1.33 -2.18 9.66
CA LEU A 68 2.36 -3.16 10.02
C LEU A 68 2.41 -3.44 11.54
N VAL A 69 1.90 -2.51 12.35
CA VAL A 69 1.76 -2.61 13.81
C VAL A 69 0.29 -2.71 14.21
N ARG A 70 0.02 -3.22 15.40
CA ARG A 70 -1.34 -3.42 15.93
C ARG A 70 -1.49 -2.97 17.36
N GLY A 71 -2.75 -2.86 17.80
CA GLY A 71 -3.10 -2.63 19.20
C GLY A 71 -2.40 -1.41 19.80
N LYS A 72 -1.66 -1.65 20.89
CA LYS A 72 -0.91 -0.60 21.61
C LYS A 72 0.22 -0.01 20.75
N ASP A 73 0.87 -0.82 19.93
CA ASP A 73 2.05 -0.40 19.16
C ASP A 73 1.64 0.46 17.96
N ARG A 74 0.46 0.18 17.37
CA ARG A 74 -0.16 1.08 16.39
C ARG A 74 -0.46 2.45 16.97
N ARG A 75 -1.10 2.51 18.14
CA ARG A 75 -1.38 3.79 18.80
C ARG A 75 -0.10 4.55 19.16
N LYS A 76 0.94 3.82 19.60
CA LYS A 76 2.26 4.39 19.87
C LYS A 76 2.87 4.98 18.60
N LEU A 77 2.85 4.25 17.48
CA LEU A 77 3.34 4.74 16.18
C LEU A 77 2.57 5.99 15.74
N GLU A 78 1.24 5.99 15.82
CA GLU A 78 0.40 7.14 15.45
C GLU A 78 0.66 8.37 16.34
N THR A 79 1.07 8.17 17.60
CA THR A 79 1.30 9.27 18.56
C THR A 79 2.74 9.80 18.53
N THR A 80 3.73 8.91 18.40
CA THR A 80 5.15 9.25 18.56
C THR A 80 5.94 9.14 17.26
N GLY A 81 5.33 8.60 16.21
CA GLY A 81 6.01 8.24 14.97
C GLY A 81 6.97 7.05 15.09
N PHE A 82 7.05 6.38 16.26
CA PHE A 82 7.94 5.23 16.46
C PHE A 82 7.29 4.12 17.30
N ALA A 83 7.37 2.87 16.86
CA ALA A 83 6.96 1.72 17.65
C ALA A 83 7.70 0.44 17.26
N CYS A 84 7.79 -0.51 18.20
CA CYS A 84 8.23 -1.86 17.92
C CYS A 84 7.11 -2.84 18.26
N ASP A 85 6.70 -3.63 17.27
CA ASP A 85 5.83 -4.79 17.45
C ASP A 85 6.70 -5.99 17.80
N VAL A 86 6.56 -6.48 19.03
CA VAL A 86 7.25 -7.68 19.54
C VAL A 86 6.23 -8.79 19.62
N ALA A 87 6.18 -9.62 18.59
CA ALA A 87 5.39 -10.83 18.54
C ALA A 87 6.21 -12.04 18.99
N GLU A 88 5.56 -13.19 19.17
CA GLU A 88 6.22 -14.45 19.57
C GLU A 88 7.38 -14.81 18.64
N ASN A 89 7.17 -14.65 17.33
CA ASN A 89 8.12 -15.08 16.33
C ASN A 89 8.84 -13.92 15.63
N SER A 90 8.38 -12.67 15.68
CA SER A 90 9.01 -11.54 14.97
C SER A 90 9.11 -10.30 15.83
N ILE A 91 10.15 -9.50 15.55
CA ILE A 91 10.32 -8.15 16.09
C ILE A 91 10.40 -7.22 14.89
N VAL A 92 9.52 -6.23 14.83
CA VAL A 92 9.49 -5.21 13.77
C VAL A 92 9.41 -3.84 14.40
N CYS A 93 10.44 -3.01 14.20
CA CYS A 93 10.44 -1.62 14.63
C CYS A 93 10.20 -0.70 13.43
N LEU A 94 9.37 0.33 13.62
CA LEU A 94 8.94 1.27 12.60
C LEU A 94 9.24 2.69 13.06
N ALA A 95 9.77 3.50 12.15
CA ALA A 95 9.83 4.94 12.29
C ALA A 95 9.09 5.58 11.12
N ASP A 96 7.97 6.25 11.41
CA ASP A 96 7.14 7.00 10.47
C ASP A 96 7.46 8.50 10.55
N HIS A 97 8.75 8.79 10.45
CA HIS A 97 9.32 10.13 10.42
C HIS A 97 10.76 10.02 9.90
N PRO A 98 11.42 11.14 9.57
CA PRO A 98 12.79 11.12 9.09
C PRO A 98 13.75 10.42 10.04
N VAL A 99 14.60 9.56 9.49
CA VAL A 99 15.68 8.87 10.21
C VAL A 99 16.99 8.98 9.45
N ARG A 100 18.11 8.79 10.15
CA ARG A 100 19.44 8.68 9.54
C ARG A 100 20.00 7.29 9.79
N ILE A 101 20.50 6.65 8.75
CA ILE A 101 21.05 5.30 8.81
C ILE A 101 22.54 5.41 8.47
N ASP A 102 23.40 5.12 9.45
CA ASP A 102 24.85 5.03 9.27
C ASP A 102 25.24 3.57 9.04
N THR A 103 25.86 3.31 7.89
CA THR A 103 26.32 2.00 7.42
C THR A 103 27.85 1.91 7.33
N LYS A 104 28.60 2.86 7.91
CA LYS A 104 30.07 2.84 7.91
C LYS A 104 30.65 1.64 8.65
N ASN A 105 29.95 1.20 9.70
CA ASN A 105 30.23 0.01 10.49
C ASN A 105 28.95 -0.86 10.48
N ASN A 106 28.66 -1.56 11.59
CA ASN A 106 27.34 -2.15 11.79
C ASN A 106 26.26 -1.06 11.71
N ILE A 107 25.14 -1.39 11.07
CA ILE A 107 24.06 -0.43 10.85
C ILE A 107 23.62 0.18 12.19
N THR A 108 23.62 1.51 12.22
CA THR A 108 23.11 2.29 13.34
C THR A 108 22.09 3.29 12.81
N VAL A 109 20.87 3.23 13.32
CA VAL A 109 19.80 4.17 13.02
C VAL A 109 19.75 5.23 14.09
N TYR A 110 19.80 6.49 13.69
CA TYR A 110 19.56 7.64 14.53
C TYR A 110 18.11 8.07 14.38
N ASP A 111 17.36 7.87 15.45
CA ASP A 111 15.98 8.30 15.61
C ASP A 111 15.96 9.55 16.51
N SER A 112 15.59 10.69 15.93
CA SER A 112 15.44 11.98 16.61
C SER A 112 13.98 12.25 17.00
N SER A 113 13.17 11.21 17.24
CA SER A 113 11.81 11.40 17.74
C SER A 113 11.84 12.23 19.03
N SER A 114 10.96 13.23 19.12
CA SER A 114 10.98 14.31 20.13
C SER A 114 10.68 13.86 21.58
N HIS A 115 10.78 12.55 21.86
CA HIS A 115 10.49 11.97 23.16
C HIS A 115 11.76 11.88 24.00
N ARG A 116 11.70 12.48 25.19
CA ARG A 116 12.79 12.75 26.15
C ARG A 116 13.47 11.52 26.77
N VAL A 117 13.32 10.34 26.18
CA VAL A 117 13.93 9.11 26.66
C VAL A 117 15.13 8.80 25.79
N GLN A 118 16.32 9.17 26.27
CA GLN A 118 17.56 8.64 25.71
C GLN A 118 17.58 7.13 25.91
N GLY A 119 17.82 6.40 24.83
CA GLY A 119 17.83 4.95 24.86
C GLY A 119 18.47 4.34 23.63
N GLU A 120 18.85 3.08 23.77
CA GLU A 120 19.35 2.25 22.68
C GLU A 120 18.46 1.01 22.57
N THR A 121 17.97 0.75 21.36
CA THR A 121 17.28 -0.50 21.02
C THR A 121 18.18 -1.30 20.09
N SER A 122 18.40 -2.58 20.38
CA SER A 122 19.17 -3.48 19.51
C SER A 122 18.25 -4.58 18.98
N VAL A 123 18.19 -4.72 17.66
CA VAL A 123 17.31 -5.68 16.98
C VAL A 123 18.13 -6.51 16.00
N LYS A 124 17.96 -7.82 16.03
CA LYS A 124 18.48 -8.73 15.00
C LYS A 124 17.41 -8.85 13.92
N PRO A 125 17.61 -8.29 12.71
CA PRO A 125 16.50 -8.05 11.79
C PRO A 125 16.17 -9.28 10.93
N TYR A 126 15.89 -10.40 11.60
CA TYR A 126 15.55 -11.69 11.02
C TYR A 126 14.14 -12.12 11.45
N ALA A 127 13.37 -12.75 10.56
CA ALA A 127 11.96 -12.99 10.84
C ALA A 127 11.71 -14.05 11.92
N LEU A 128 12.61 -15.02 12.12
CA LEU A 128 12.45 -16.14 13.05
C LEU A 128 13.12 -15.88 14.41
N GLN A 129 12.50 -15.07 15.26
CA GLN A 129 13.07 -14.62 16.55
C GLN A 129 13.11 -15.68 17.67
N LYS A 130 12.36 -16.78 17.52
CA LYS A 130 12.36 -17.88 18.50
C LYS A 130 13.61 -18.74 18.45
N ASP A 131 14.30 -18.79 17.31
CA ASP A 131 15.52 -19.59 17.16
C ASP A 131 16.74 -18.83 17.71
N LYS A 132 16.99 -18.98 19.01
CA LYS A 132 18.09 -18.29 19.69
C LYS A 132 19.47 -18.73 19.19
N TYR A 133 19.60 -19.96 18.68
CA TYR A 133 20.85 -20.45 18.14
C TYR A 133 21.16 -19.78 16.81
N LEU A 134 20.20 -19.72 15.88
CA LEU A 134 20.37 -19.00 14.62
C LEU A 134 20.65 -17.52 14.85
N LEU A 135 19.91 -16.90 15.77
CA LEU A 135 20.07 -15.47 16.07
C LEU A 135 21.49 -15.11 16.51
N GLN A 136 22.29 -16.01 17.10
CA GLN A 136 23.66 -15.66 17.52
C GLN A 136 24.57 -15.25 16.35
N TYR A 137 24.22 -15.65 15.13
CA TYR A 137 24.96 -15.32 13.90
C TYR A 137 24.37 -14.16 13.10
N ILE A 138 23.25 -13.59 13.57
CA ILE A 138 22.61 -12.45 12.92
C ILE A 138 23.21 -11.17 13.48
N THR A 139 23.70 -10.31 12.60
CA THR A 139 24.29 -9.03 13.01
C THR A 139 23.19 -8.10 13.52
N PRO A 140 23.32 -7.55 14.75
CA PRO A 140 22.32 -6.66 15.30
C PRO A 140 22.42 -5.26 14.69
N VAL A 141 21.27 -4.66 14.47
CA VAL A 141 21.12 -3.25 14.10
C VAL A 141 20.72 -2.47 15.35
N ARG A 142 21.39 -1.34 15.57
CA ARG A 142 21.11 -0.47 16.72
C ARG A 142 20.24 0.70 16.30
N ILE A 143 19.31 1.08 17.16
CA ILE A 143 18.53 2.32 17.07
C ILE A 143 18.91 3.17 18.27
N LEU A 144 19.43 4.35 18.01
CA LEU A 144 19.76 5.36 19.02
C LEU A 144 18.65 6.40 19.05
N HIS A 145 17.94 6.47 20.17
CA HIS A 145 16.91 7.46 20.43
C HIS A 145 17.57 8.68 21.10
N SER A 146 18.12 9.59 20.30
CA SER A 146 18.83 10.76 20.82
C SER A 146 18.95 11.88 19.80
N ASP A 147 18.84 13.12 20.29
CA ASP A 147 19.09 14.33 19.51
C ASP A 147 20.58 14.74 19.49
N ASN A 148 21.46 13.94 20.10
CA ASN A 148 22.88 14.28 20.20
C ASN A 148 23.60 14.02 18.88
N HIS A 149 23.77 15.10 18.10
CA HIS A 149 24.70 15.21 16.97
C HIS A 149 24.73 13.99 16.05
N PRO A 150 23.60 13.61 15.42
CA PRO A 150 23.62 12.52 14.46
C PRO A 150 24.50 12.92 13.26
N PRO A 151 25.13 11.93 12.59
CA PRO A 151 26.03 12.22 11.49
C PRO A 151 25.30 12.90 10.32
N VAL A 152 26.02 13.74 9.57
CA VAL A 152 25.49 14.41 8.38
C VAL A 152 25.20 13.38 7.29
N CYS A 153 24.03 13.49 6.67
CA CYS A 153 23.64 12.64 5.56
C CYS A 153 24.48 12.92 4.31
N GLN A 154 25.00 11.86 3.71
CA GLN A 154 25.71 11.87 2.44
C GLN A 154 24.75 11.65 1.27
N TYR A 155 23.66 10.93 1.51
CA TYR A 155 22.61 10.67 0.53
C TYR A 155 21.24 10.91 1.17
N ASN A 156 20.32 11.46 0.38
CA ASN A 156 18.93 11.67 0.78
C ASN A 156 18.03 10.84 -0.12
N HIS A 157 17.08 10.12 0.48
CA HIS A 157 16.11 9.28 -0.22
C HIS A 157 14.71 9.81 0.00
N GLU A 158 13.82 9.59 -0.98
CA GLU A 158 12.41 10.01 -0.93
C GLU A 158 11.45 8.83 -0.65
N VAL A 159 11.99 7.64 -0.42
CA VAL A 159 11.27 6.41 -0.12
C VAL A 159 11.77 5.85 1.21
N PRO A 160 10.96 5.08 1.96
CA PRO A 160 11.41 4.50 3.21
C PRO A 160 12.45 3.39 3.00
N ALA A 161 13.20 3.09 4.06
CA ALA A 161 14.10 1.94 4.12
C ALA A 161 13.44 0.72 4.77
N VAL A 162 13.77 -0.48 4.29
CA VAL A 162 13.50 -1.75 5.00
C VAL A 162 14.82 -2.45 5.24
N ILE A 163 15.16 -2.63 6.51
CA ILE A 163 16.41 -3.25 6.96
C ILE A 163 16.10 -4.67 7.43
N PHE A 164 16.74 -5.66 6.81
CA PHE A 164 16.57 -7.08 7.15
C PHE A 164 17.86 -7.85 6.91
N SER A 165 17.98 -9.04 7.49
CA SER A 165 19.14 -9.91 7.32
C SER A 165 18.87 -11.05 6.34
N SER A 166 19.86 -11.43 5.52
CA SER A 166 19.79 -12.67 4.71
C SER A 166 19.85 -13.94 5.57
N GLY A 167 20.17 -13.80 6.86
CA GLY A 167 20.50 -14.91 7.73
C GLY A 167 21.70 -15.71 7.25
N ILE A 168 21.85 -16.90 7.83
CA ILE A 168 22.96 -17.81 7.53
C ILE A 168 22.51 -19.06 6.76
N SER A 169 21.21 -19.28 6.63
CA SER A 169 20.66 -20.50 6.06
C SER A 169 20.67 -20.44 4.54
N ARG A 170 21.27 -21.45 3.91
CA ARG A 170 21.26 -21.64 2.44
C ARG A 170 20.20 -22.64 1.97
N ASN A 171 19.20 -22.88 2.83
CA ASN A 171 18.11 -23.80 2.57
C ASN A 171 16.89 -23.05 2.02
N VAL A 172 16.32 -23.56 0.92
CA VAL A 172 15.16 -22.95 0.24
C VAL A 172 13.98 -22.75 1.17
N PHE A 173 13.71 -23.67 2.09
CA PHE A 173 12.66 -23.48 3.09
C PHE A 173 12.88 -22.21 3.89
N HIS A 174 14.06 -22.02 4.47
CA HIS A 174 14.39 -20.84 5.29
C HIS A 174 14.46 -19.56 4.46
N GLU A 175 14.99 -19.61 3.24
CA GLU A 175 15.01 -18.45 2.34
C GLU A 175 13.59 -17.95 2.05
N PHE A 176 12.63 -18.85 1.85
CA PHE A 176 11.23 -18.46 1.64
C PHE A 176 10.52 -18.10 2.95
N ASN A 177 10.68 -18.92 3.97
CA ASN A 177 9.98 -18.86 5.24
C ASN A 177 10.39 -17.63 6.06
N ASP A 178 11.69 -17.41 6.19
CA ASP A 178 12.25 -16.45 7.14
C ASP A 178 12.59 -15.12 6.47
N ILE A 179 12.59 -15.08 5.12
CA ILE A 179 13.04 -13.91 4.37
C ILE A 179 12.01 -13.49 3.32
N LEU A 180 11.78 -14.27 2.26
CA LEU A 180 11.03 -13.78 1.10
C LEU A 180 9.53 -13.57 1.36
N ILE A 181 8.87 -14.48 2.08
CA ILE A 181 7.45 -14.28 2.46
C ILE A 181 7.33 -13.13 3.47
N PRO A 182 8.11 -13.09 4.56
CA PRO A 182 8.13 -11.96 5.51
C PRO A 182 8.41 -10.61 4.84
N LEU A 183 9.37 -10.57 3.91
CA LEU A 183 9.70 -9.37 3.16
C LEU A 183 8.57 -8.97 2.22
N PHE A 184 7.93 -9.91 1.53
CA PHE A 184 6.77 -9.63 0.69
C PHE A 184 5.66 -8.96 1.49
N ILE A 185 5.27 -9.53 2.63
CA ILE A 185 4.19 -8.94 3.43
C ILE A 185 4.56 -7.60 4.07
N THR A 186 5.85 -7.41 4.37
CA THR A 186 6.36 -6.15 4.90
C THR A 186 6.41 -5.06 3.84
N THR A 187 6.71 -5.38 2.58
CA THR A 187 7.04 -4.39 1.54
C THR A 187 5.95 -4.16 0.51
N LYS A 188 5.05 -5.13 0.29
CA LYS A 188 4.21 -5.14 -0.91
C LYS A 188 3.32 -3.91 -1.07
N HIS A 189 2.88 -3.32 0.03
CA HIS A 189 2.02 -2.15 0.04
C HIS A 189 2.73 -0.84 -0.35
N PHE A 190 4.06 -0.80 -0.33
CA PHE A 190 4.84 0.33 -0.86
C PHE A 190 4.92 0.33 -2.40
N GLN A 191 4.35 -0.67 -3.08
CA GLN A 191 4.32 -0.72 -4.55
C GLN A 191 5.72 -0.53 -5.19
N SER A 192 6.73 -1.20 -4.62
CA SER A 192 8.13 -1.13 -5.07
C SER A 192 8.84 0.20 -4.79
N ARG A 193 8.18 1.17 -4.14
CA ARG A 193 8.79 2.42 -3.66
C ARG A 193 9.34 2.28 -2.24
N VAL A 194 10.35 1.44 -2.08
CA VAL A 194 11.03 1.20 -0.81
C VAL A 194 12.46 0.79 -1.11
N LEU A 195 13.44 1.25 -0.34
CA LEU A 195 14.82 0.82 -0.49
C LEU A 195 15.10 -0.35 0.47
N LEU A 196 15.62 -1.44 -0.08
CA LEU A 196 15.97 -2.63 0.69
C LEU A 196 17.43 -2.56 1.15
N ILE A 197 17.68 -2.59 2.45
CA ILE A 197 19.02 -2.66 3.04
C ILE A 197 19.19 -4.06 3.63
N LEU A 198 20.12 -4.83 3.08
CA LEU A 198 20.33 -6.23 3.45
C LEU A 198 21.55 -6.35 4.36
N GLU A 199 21.29 -6.47 5.66
CA GLU A 199 22.28 -6.86 6.67
C GLU A 199 22.71 -8.32 6.44
N ASP A 200 23.92 -8.68 6.87
CA ASP A 200 24.50 -10.00 6.60
C ASP A 200 24.46 -10.35 5.08
N TYR A 201 24.78 -9.38 4.24
CA TYR A 201 24.62 -9.44 2.78
C TYR A 201 25.29 -10.67 2.15
N ASP A 202 24.52 -11.54 1.49
CA ASP A 202 25.02 -12.63 0.64
C ASP A 202 24.78 -12.35 -0.85
N PRO A 203 25.83 -12.12 -1.66
CA PRO A 203 25.67 -11.87 -3.10
C PRO A 203 25.02 -13.04 -3.84
N SER A 204 25.23 -14.28 -3.38
CA SER A 204 24.65 -15.47 -4.03
C SER A 204 23.13 -15.50 -3.85
N PHE A 205 22.66 -15.19 -2.64
CA PHE A 205 21.24 -15.04 -2.31
C PHE A 205 20.58 -13.91 -3.13
N VAL A 206 21.21 -12.73 -3.19
CA VAL A 206 20.69 -11.60 -3.97
C VAL A 206 20.61 -11.94 -5.45
N ALA A 207 21.64 -12.59 -6.01
CA ALA A 207 21.62 -13.02 -7.42
C ALA A 207 20.51 -14.02 -7.71
N LYS A 208 20.37 -15.04 -6.85
CA LYS A 208 19.35 -16.10 -6.95
C LYS A 208 17.92 -15.55 -6.96
N TYR A 209 17.64 -14.53 -6.16
CA TYR A 209 16.31 -13.94 -6.02
C TYR A 209 16.17 -12.54 -6.63
N SER A 210 17.10 -12.14 -7.50
CA SER A 210 17.14 -10.83 -8.15
C SER A 210 15.80 -10.40 -8.77
N LYS A 211 15.11 -11.32 -9.46
CA LYS A 211 13.78 -11.07 -10.06
C LYS A 211 12.68 -10.81 -9.03
N ILE A 212 12.79 -11.37 -7.83
CA ILE A 212 11.84 -11.14 -6.74
C ILE A 212 12.13 -9.77 -6.12
N PHE A 213 13.40 -9.47 -5.83
CA PHE A 213 13.81 -8.17 -5.30
C PHE A 213 13.43 -7.01 -6.21
N SER A 214 13.64 -7.13 -7.53
CA SER A 214 13.26 -6.08 -8.49
C SER A 214 11.76 -5.82 -8.59
N ARG A 215 10.92 -6.76 -8.10
CA ARG A 215 9.47 -6.56 -7.97
C ARG A 215 9.08 -5.99 -6.61
N MET A 216 9.90 -6.19 -5.59
CA MET A 216 9.68 -5.66 -4.24
C MET A 216 10.19 -4.22 -4.11
N SER A 217 11.19 -3.85 -4.91
CA SER A 217 11.81 -2.54 -4.95
C SER A 217 12.29 -2.22 -6.36
N ILE A 218 12.07 -0.99 -6.81
CA ILE A 218 12.67 -0.48 -8.05
C ILE A 218 14.16 -0.12 -7.88
N TYR A 219 14.66 -0.14 -6.66
CA TYR A 219 16.04 0.15 -6.30
C TYR A 219 16.82 -1.15 -6.12
N GLU A 220 18.14 -1.10 -6.33
CA GLU A 220 19.00 -2.22 -6.01
C GLU A 220 19.03 -2.49 -4.50
N VAL A 221 19.16 -3.76 -4.13
CA VAL A 221 19.34 -4.15 -2.73
C VAL A 221 20.69 -3.61 -2.25
N MET A 222 20.66 -2.74 -1.25
CA MET A 222 21.85 -2.11 -0.71
C MET A 222 22.65 -3.08 0.16
N ASN A 223 23.93 -3.25 -0.18
CA ASN A 223 24.92 -3.87 0.69
C ASN A 223 25.52 -2.80 1.63
N PRO A 224 25.19 -2.79 2.93
CA PRO A 224 25.71 -1.81 3.88
C PRO A 224 27.23 -1.91 4.06
N ALA A 225 27.80 -3.12 4.00
CA ALA A 225 29.24 -3.33 4.19
C ALA A 225 30.10 -2.73 3.07
N ALA A 226 29.55 -2.67 1.86
CA ALA A 226 30.17 -2.01 0.70
C ALA A 226 29.82 -0.52 0.63
N ASN A 227 28.58 -0.15 0.98
CA ASN A 227 28.11 1.23 1.01
C ASN A 227 28.31 1.84 2.41
N ARG A 228 29.55 2.20 2.73
CA ARG A 228 29.95 2.75 4.04
C ARG A 228 29.64 4.24 4.17
N SER A 229 28.36 4.60 4.19
CA SER A 229 27.92 5.99 4.13
C SER A 229 26.79 6.29 5.13
N VAL A 230 26.25 7.51 5.08
CA VAL A 230 25.14 7.93 5.93
C VAL A 230 23.98 8.33 5.03
N HIS A 231 22.82 7.70 5.23
CA HIS A 231 21.64 7.87 4.41
C HIS A 231 20.49 8.45 5.22
N CYS A 232 19.85 9.50 4.70
CA CYS A 232 18.61 10.05 5.24
C CYS A 232 17.42 9.40 4.53
N PHE A 233 16.44 8.93 5.30
CA PHE A 233 15.19 8.36 4.79
C PHE A 233 13.99 9.05 5.45
N PRO A 234 12.83 9.16 4.78
CA PRO A 234 11.61 9.74 5.33
C PRO A 234 10.93 8.83 6.37
N GLY A 235 11.38 7.58 6.49
CA GLY A 235 10.91 6.59 7.44
C GLY A 235 11.65 5.27 7.27
N MET A 236 11.48 4.34 8.21
CA MET A 236 12.12 3.03 8.16
C MET A 236 11.28 1.91 8.76
N ILE A 237 11.60 0.70 8.32
CA ILE A 237 11.21 -0.57 8.93
C ILE A 237 12.48 -1.35 9.25
N LEU A 238 12.61 -1.82 10.49
CA LEU A 238 13.69 -2.69 10.94
C LEU A 238 13.12 -4.05 11.34
N GLY A 239 13.57 -5.10 10.66
CA GLY A 239 13.03 -6.45 10.79
C GLY A 239 11.88 -6.73 9.83
N LEU A 240 11.37 -7.97 9.88
CA LEU A 240 10.33 -8.45 8.97
C LEU A 240 9.13 -8.97 9.74
N LYS A 241 7.93 -8.67 9.25
CA LYS A 241 6.70 -9.24 9.80
C LYS A 241 6.69 -10.74 9.51
N TYR A 242 6.38 -11.56 10.51
CA TYR A 242 6.29 -13.02 10.38
C TYR A 242 4.98 -13.51 11.00
N HIS A 243 4.22 -14.31 10.26
CA HIS A 243 2.98 -14.88 10.78
C HIS A 243 3.19 -16.30 11.33
N ASP A 244 3.72 -17.21 10.51
CA ASP A 244 4.12 -18.57 10.88
C ASP A 244 4.81 -19.23 9.68
N ASN A 245 5.13 -20.52 9.80
CA ASN A 245 5.75 -21.34 8.76
C ASN A 245 4.98 -21.28 7.43
N LEU A 246 5.59 -20.65 6.41
CA LEU A 246 5.03 -20.40 5.08
C LEU A 246 3.63 -19.76 5.12
N ALA A 247 3.34 -19.04 6.21
CA ALA A 247 2.02 -18.53 6.50
C ALA A 247 1.89 -17.05 6.16
N LEU A 248 0.68 -16.70 5.72
CA LEU A 248 0.35 -15.35 5.30
C LEU A 248 -1.09 -15.09 5.68
N ASN A 249 -1.31 -14.33 6.77
CA ASN A 249 -2.62 -13.97 7.26
C ASN A 249 -3.07 -12.62 6.64
N PRO A 250 -4.06 -12.62 5.72
CA PRO A 250 -4.51 -11.41 5.05
C PRO A 250 -5.01 -10.31 6.01
N SER A 251 -5.66 -10.70 7.10
CA SER A 251 -6.20 -9.76 8.07
C SER A 251 -5.11 -8.95 8.78
N ASP A 252 -3.87 -9.45 8.77
CA ASP A 252 -2.76 -8.98 9.59
C ASP A 252 -1.79 -8.04 8.90
N ILE A 253 -1.99 -7.78 7.62
CA ILE A 253 -1.07 -6.99 6.81
C ILE A 253 -1.77 -5.91 5.98
N PRO A 254 -1.04 -4.86 5.59
CA PRO A 254 -1.54 -3.92 4.60
C PRO A 254 -1.87 -4.63 3.28
N GLY A 255 -3.02 -4.31 2.69
CA GLY A 255 -3.46 -4.84 1.39
C GLY A 255 -4.12 -6.22 1.39
N GLY A 256 -4.09 -6.98 2.50
CA GLY A 256 -4.85 -8.23 2.57
C GLY A 256 -4.34 -9.35 1.66
N TYR A 257 -3.02 -9.41 1.44
CA TYR A 257 -2.43 -10.44 0.57
C TYR A 257 -2.54 -11.84 1.18
N SER A 258 -2.52 -12.86 0.33
CA SER A 258 -2.55 -14.28 0.66
C SER A 258 -1.35 -15.01 0.08
N ILE A 259 -1.16 -16.29 0.44
CA ILE A 259 -0.10 -17.13 -0.14
C ILE A 259 -0.27 -17.29 -1.66
N ARG A 260 -1.50 -17.22 -2.17
CA ARG A 260 -1.77 -17.25 -3.62
C ARG A 260 -1.21 -16.00 -4.30
N ASP A 261 -1.35 -14.84 -3.67
CA ASP A 261 -0.81 -13.58 -4.18
C ASP A 261 0.71 -13.60 -4.20
N PHE A 262 1.34 -14.16 -3.17
CA PHE A 262 2.79 -14.37 -3.14
C PHE A 262 3.25 -15.30 -4.28
N ARG A 263 2.56 -16.44 -4.48
CA ARG A 263 2.86 -17.37 -5.59
C ARG A 263 2.73 -16.69 -6.95
N GLN A 264 1.69 -15.87 -7.14
CA GLN A 264 1.53 -15.10 -8.38
C GLN A 264 2.63 -14.03 -8.50
N PHE A 265 3.00 -13.38 -7.41
CA PHE A 265 4.05 -12.36 -7.37
C PHE A 265 5.40 -12.92 -7.81
N ILE A 266 5.78 -14.13 -7.37
CA ILE A 266 7.02 -14.79 -7.80
C ILE A 266 6.87 -15.45 -9.18
N GLY A 267 5.69 -15.97 -9.51
CA GLY A 267 5.41 -16.73 -10.73
C GLY A 267 5.11 -15.89 -11.97
N LYS A 268 4.83 -14.60 -11.84
CA LYS A 268 4.70 -13.71 -13.01
C LYS A 268 6.00 -13.80 -13.82
N HIS A 269 5.93 -14.27 -15.06
CA HIS A 269 7.00 -14.01 -16.02
C HIS A 269 6.71 -12.61 -16.57
N THR A 270 7.64 -11.68 -16.43
CA THR A 270 7.59 -10.45 -17.23
C THR A 270 7.77 -10.90 -18.68
N ALA A 271 6.69 -10.81 -19.45
CA ALA A 271 6.71 -10.97 -20.90
C ALA A 271 7.57 -9.87 -21.53
#